data_AF-A0A7S2ST87-F1
#
_entry.id   AF-A0A7S2ST87-F1
#
_cell.length_a   1.000
_cell.length_b   1.000
_cell.length_c   1.000
_cell.angle_alpha   90.00
_cell.angle_beta   90.00
_cell.angle_gamma   90.00
#
_symmetry.space_group_name_H-M   'P 1'
#
loop_
_entity.id
_entity.type
_entity.pdbx_description
1 polymer ?
#
loop_
_entity_poly.entity_id
_entity_poly.type
_entity_poly.pdbx_seq_one_letter_code
_entity_poly.pdbx_strand_id
1 'polypeptide(L)'
;MKTLHVYLVNVQDTTKKPSRYAALRPAGARVFLPGDFAGKMPPISREMASRIRPTAATAPGQSCSAVCGAVGMHCEPIAIPLVNNCTHLQRAFGCATCTSSVGKEQPAYVVPTAPASSLPDTCLFTSDPGASTCEASHPMTRRLCPCAVAA
;
A
#
# COMPACT_ATOMS: atom_id res chain seq x y z
N MET A 1 20.45 9.06 19.94
CA MET A 1 19.34 10.03 19.79
C MET A 1 18.71 9.80 18.42
N LYS A 2 17.38 9.63 18.33
CA LYS A 2 16.68 9.51 17.03
C LYS A 2 16.34 10.92 16.54
N THR A 3 16.86 11.30 15.38
CA THR A 3 16.54 12.58 14.74
C THR A 3 15.09 12.54 14.26
N LEU A 4 14.26 13.47 14.76
CA LEU A 4 12.88 13.62 14.33
C LEU A 4 12.87 14.57 13.12
N HIS A 5 12.51 14.05 11.94
CA HIS A 5 12.32 14.88 10.76
C HIS A 5 10.85 15.29 10.64
N VAL A 6 10.55 16.58 10.80
CA VAL A 6 9.21 17.14 10.61
C VAL A 6 9.11 17.67 9.18
N TYR A 7 8.28 17.03 8.36
CA TYR A 7 7.94 17.54 7.03
C TYR A 7 6.82 18.57 7.15
N LEU A 8 7.16 19.86 7.03
CA LEU A 8 6.19 20.93 6.90
C LEU A 8 5.75 21.02 5.43
N VAL A 9 4.61 20.40 5.10
CA VAL A 9 4.03 20.49 3.77
C VAL A 9 3.14 21.74 3.72
N ASN A 10 3.54 22.72 2.94
CA ASN A 10 2.71 23.89 2.65
C ASN A 10 1.82 23.60 1.43
N VAL A 11 0.52 23.41 1.68
CA VAL A 11 -0.46 23.01 0.65
C VAL A 11 -0.97 24.20 -0.19
N GLN A 12 -0.51 25.43 0.07
CA GLN A 12 -0.97 26.64 -0.61
C GLN A 12 0.18 27.54 -1.11
N ASP A 13 1.35 26.97 -1.43
CA ASP A 13 2.42 27.74 -2.09
C ASP A 13 2.10 27.90 -3.59
N THR A 14 1.13 28.75 -3.91
CA THR A 14 0.95 29.17 -5.31
C THR A 14 2.00 30.23 -5.63
N THR A 15 2.50 30.24 -6.87
CA THR A 15 3.49 31.23 -7.36
C THR A 15 3.07 32.69 -7.17
N LYS A 16 1.80 32.96 -6.83
CA LYS A 16 1.22 34.29 -6.67
C LYS A 16 1.19 34.78 -5.21
N LYS A 17 1.34 33.92 -4.21
CA LYS A 17 1.42 34.30 -2.78
C LYS A 17 2.29 33.30 -2.00
N PRO A 18 3.56 33.65 -1.71
CA PRO A 18 4.39 32.79 -0.87
C PRO A 18 3.77 32.68 0.53
N SER A 19 3.89 31.51 1.14
CA SER A 19 3.43 31.31 2.52
C SER A 19 4.17 32.21 3.50
N ARG A 20 3.48 32.59 4.59
CA ARG A 20 4.07 33.29 5.75
C ARG A 20 5.27 32.56 6.37
N TYR A 21 5.43 31.27 6.08
CA TYR A 21 6.55 30.46 6.57
C TYR A 21 7.68 30.28 5.54
N ALA A 22 7.64 30.95 4.38
CA ALA A 22 8.64 30.79 3.33
C ALA A 22 10.08 31.06 3.82
N ALA A 23 10.25 32.03 4.74
CA ALA A 23 11.54 32.36 5.35
C ALA A 23 12.08 31.26 6.31
N LEU A 24 11.22 30.36 6.78
CA LEU A 24 11.60 29.24 7.64
C LEU A 24 11.98 27.98 6.85
N ARG A 25 11.92 28.04 5.51
CA ARG A 25 12.26 26.90 4.66
C ARG A 25 13.76 26.62 4.75
N PRO A 26 14.18 25.41 5.18
CA PRO A 26 15.60 25.06 5.20
C PRO A 26 16.24 25.21 3.81
N ALA A 27 17.51 25.62 3.78
CA ALA A 27 18.28 25.66 2.54
C ALA A 27 18.29 24.26 1.90
N GLY A 28 17.99 24.20 0.60
CA GLY A 28 17.91 22.94 -0.15
C GLY A 28 16.59 22.16 -0.01
N ALA A 29 15.60 22.65 0.76
CA ALA A 29 14.30 21.98 0.82
C ALA A 29 13.57 22.11 -0.53
N ARG A 30 13.23 20.96 -1.13
CA ARG A 30 12.48 20.88 -2.39
C ARG A 30 11.07 21.46 -2.22
N VAL A 31 10.67 22.30 -3.16
CA VAL A 31 9.26 22.72 -3.32
C VAL A 31 8.58 21.71 -4.22
N PHE A 32 7.44 21.18 -3.78
CA PHE A 32 6.60 20.35 -4.64
C PHE A 32 5.60 21.23 -5.39
N LEU A 33 5.58 21.09 -6.71
CA LEU A 33 4.66 21.73 -7.64
C LEU A 33 3.49 20.78 -7.96
N PRO A 34 2.35 21.28 -8.46
CA PRO A 34 1.25 20.41 -8.89
C PRO A 34 1.69 19.29 -9.86
N GLY A 35 2.64 19.58 -10.75
CA GLY A 35 3.22 18.59 -11.67
C GLY A 35 4.00 17.46 -10.97
N ASP A 36 4.54 17.68 -9.78
CA ASP A 36 5.22 16.62 -9.00
C ASP A 36 4.25 15.54 -8.50
N PHE A 37 2.96 15.85 -8.50
CA PHE A 37 1.89 14.93 -8.13
C PHE A 37 1.15 14.35 -9.35
N ALA A 38 1.53 14.72 -10.58
CA ALA A 38 0.92 14.17 -11.78
C ALA A 38 1.09 12.64 -11.82
N GLY A 39 -0.01 11.91 -11.97
CA GLY A 39 -0.04 10.45 -11.94
C GLY A 39 0.23 9.82 -10.57
N LYS A 40 0.34 10.61 -9.49
CA LYS A 40 0.40 10.09 -8.12
C LYS A 40 -1.01 9.95 -7.57
N MET A 41 -1.27 8.85 -6.88
CA MET A 41 -2.56 8.67 -6.19
C MET A 41 -2.66 9.69 -5.05
N PRO A 42 -3.81 10.37 -4.89
CA PRO A 42 -4.02 11.28 -3.77
C PRO A 42 -3.94 10.51 -2.44
N PRO A 43 -3.51 11.18 -1.36
CA PRO A 43 -3.47 10.55 -0.05
C PRO A 43 -4.88 10.14 0.37
N ILE A 44 -4.98 8.92 0.90
CA ILE A 44 -6.21 8.38 1.45
C ILE A 44 -6.63 9.20 2.68
N SER A 45 -7.89 9.61 2.75
CA SER A 45 -8.40 10.37 3.89
C SER A 45 -8.33 9.54 5.18
N ARG A 46 -8.16 10.19 6.34
CA ARG A 46 -8.16 9.47 7.63
C ARG A 46 -9.45 8.69 7.86
N GLU A 47 -10.58 9.25 7.44
CA GLU A 47 -11.87 8.60 7.53
C GLU A 47 -11.90 7.30 6.70
N MET A 48 -11.46 7.36 5.43
CA MET A 48 -11.38 6.18 4.58
C MET A 48 -10.40 5.14 5.16
N ALA A 49 -9.21 5.56 5.59
CA ALA A 49 -8.24 4.68 6.22
C ALA A 49 -8.81 3.97 7.47
N SER A 50 -9.65 4.65 8.25
CA SER A 50 -10.28 4.09 9.46
C SER A 50 -11.27 2.96 9.17
N ARG A 51 -11.79 2.89 7.93
CA ARG A 51 -12.69 1.83 7.46
C ARG A 51 -11.95 0.60 6.92
N ILE A 52 -10.63 0.71 6.69
CA ILE A 52 -9.83 -0.37 6.11
C ILE A 52 -9.40 -1.37 7.19
N ARG A 53 -9.64 -2.65 6.90
CA ARG A 53 -9.20 -3.80 7.68
C ARG A 53 -8.33 -4.70 6.79
N PRO A 54 -7.02 -4.76 7.04
CA PRO A 54 -6.15 -5.71 6.37
C PRO A 54 -6.63 -7.14 6.67
N THR A 55 -6.99 -7.89 5.62
CA THR A 55 -7.53 -9.24 5.75
C THR A 55 -6.74 -10.18 4.86
N ALA A 56 -6.20 -11.24 5.45
CA ALA A 56 -5.37 -12.21 4.74
C ALA A 56 -6.24 -13.28 4.06
N ALA A 57 -5.91 -13.63 2.83
CA ALA A 57 -6.45 -14.82 2.18
C ALA A 57 -6.11 -16.07 3.02
N THR A 58 -7.06 -16.98 3.19
CA THR A 58 -6.88 -18.23 3.93
C THR A 58 -6.23 -19.31 3.06
N ALA A 59 -6.43 -19.24 1.74
CA ALA A 59 -5.88 -20.15 0.75
C ALA A 59 -5.27 -19.38 -0.44
N PRO A 60 -4.30 -19.96 -1.17
CA PRO A 60 -3.82 -19.35 -2.40
C PRO A 60 -4.91 -19.35 -3.48
N GLY A 61 -4.78 -18.48 -4.48
CA GLY A 61 -5.75 -18.37 -5.57
C GLY A 61 -7.02 -17.57 -5.22
N GLN A 62 -7.14 -17.03 -4.02
CA GLN A 62 -8.25 -16.13 -3.67
C GLN A 62 -7.97 -14.69 -4.13
N SER A 63 -8.95 -14.07 -4.77
CA SER A 63 -8.95 -12.64 -5.07
C SER A 63 -9.30 -11.82 -3.83
N CYS A 64 -8.96 -10.54 -3.80
CA CYS A 64 -9.34 -9.69 -2.67
C CYS A 64 -10.85 -9.45 -2.57
N SER A 65 -11.56 -9.46 -3.69
CA SER A 65 -13.03 -9.41 -3.68
C SER A 65 -13.63 -10.61 -2.96
N ALA A 66 -13.10 -11.82 -3.21
CA ALA A 66 -13.53 -13.03 -2.50
C ALA A 66 -13.17 -12.98 -1.00
N VAL A 67 -11.94 -12.56 -0.66
CA VAL A 67 -11.48 -12.44 0.74
C VAL A 67 -12.33 -11.47 1.54
N CYS A 68 -12.58 -10.28 1.00
CA CYS A 68 -13.38 -9.27 1.69
C CYS A 68 -14.86 -9.67 1.76
N GLY A 69 -15.40 -10.25 0.68
CA GLY A 69 -16.78 -10.73 0.66
C GLY A 69 -17.06 -11.80 1.73
N ALA A 70 -16.10 -12.69 1.98
CA ALA A 70 -16.20 -13.73 3.01
C ALA A 70 -16.33 -13.17 4.44
N VAL A 71 -15.93 -11.91 4.67
CA VAL A 71 -16.06 -11.20 5.96
C VAL A 71 -17.11 -10.08 5.93
N GLY A 72 -17.99 -10.08 4.92
CA GLY A 72 -19.06 -9.08 4.79
C GLY A 72 -18.57 -7.68 4.43
N MET A 73 -17.40 -7.57 3.78
CA MET A 73 -16.76 -6.33 3.38
C MET A 73 -16.53 -6.30 1.86
N HIS A 74 -16.11 -5.16 1.33
CA HIS A 74 -15.68 -5.04 -0.06
C HIS A 74 -14.18 -4.74 -0.15
N CYS A 75 -13.56 -5.08 -1.27
CA CYS A 75 -12.18 -4.70 -1.53
C CYS A 75 -12.12 -3.21 -1.91
N GLU A 76 -11.26 -2.44 -1.25
CA GLU A 76 -11.03 -1.03 -1.58
C GLU A 76 -9.70 -0.89 -2.35
N PRO A 77 -9.74 -0.85 -3.70
CA PRO A 77 -8.53 -0.87 -4.53
C PRO A 77 -7.62 0.34 -4.26
N ILE A 78 -8.19 1.52 -3.97
CA ILE A 78 -7.38 2.71 -3.70
C ILE A 78 -6.54 2.55 -2.42
N ALA A 79 -6.92 1.63 -1.53
CA ALA A 79 -6.29 1.35 -0.26
C ALA A 79 -5.23 0.24 -0.29
N ILE A 80 -4.93 -0.35 -1.44
CA ILE A 80 -3.83 -1.31 -1.60
C ILE A 80 -2.50 -0.77 -1.02
N PRO A 81 -2.10 0.50 -1.25
CA PRO A 81 -0.88 1.05 -0.64
C PRO A 81 -0.84 0.99 0.90
N LEU A 82 -1.98 0.98 1.59
CA LEU A 82 -2.02 0.91 3.06
C LEU A 82 -1.60 -0.45 3.60
N VAL A 83 -1.90 -1.52 2.87
CA VAL A 83 -1.54 -2.89 3.24
C VAL A 83 -0.24 -3.36 2.57
N ASN A 84 0.26 -2.61 1.60
CA ASN A 84 1.47 -2.91 0.84
C ASN A 84 2.78 -2.53 1.57
N ASN A 85 3.06 -3.20 2.69
CA ASN A 85 4.32 -3.05 3.39
C ASN A 85 4.70 -4.33 4.13
N CYS A 86 6.01 -4.52 4.32
CA CYS A 86 6.55 -5.73 4.94
C CYS A 86 6.02 -5.96 6.35
N THR A 87 5.84 -4.92 7.16
CA THR A 87 5.31 -5.06 8.52
C THR A 87 3.92 -5.72 8.54
N HIS A 88 3.02 -5.30 7.66
CA HIS A 88 1.69 -5.89 7.56
C HIS A 88 1.72 -7.30 7.00
N LEU A 89 2.52 -7.53 5.95
CA LEU A 89 2.68 -8.84 5.32
C LEU A 89 3.27 -9.88 6.28
N GLN A 90 4.36 -9.54 6.96
CA GLN A 90 5.02 -10.41 7.94
C GLN A 90 4.11 -10.68 9.13
N ARG A 91 3.36 -9.69 9.61
CA ARG A 91 2.36 -9.91 10.67
C ARG A 91 1.24 -10.85 10.22
N ALA A 92 0.79 -10.74 8.97
CA ALA A 92 -0.31 -11.53 8.44
C ALA A 92 0.10 -12.99 8.12
N PHE A 93 1.33 -13.20 7.64
CA PHE A 93 1.75 -14.49 7.08
C PHE A 93 2.94 -15.14 7.77
N GLY A 94 3.69 -14.42 8.60
CA GLY A 94 4.87 -14.97 9.30
C GLY A 94 6.09 -15.21 8.41
N CYS A 95 6.13 -14.66 7.20
CA CYS A 95 7.28 -14.79 6.29
C CYS A 95 8.56 -14.17 6.90
N ALA A 96 9.70 -14.84 6.72
CA ALA A 96 11.00 -14.35 7.18
C ALA A 96 11.53 -13.23 6.28
N THR A 97 11.30 -13.35 4.98
CA THR A 97 11.75 -12.43 3.94
C THR A 97 10.60 -11.62 3.38
N CYS A 98 10.90 -10.38 3.00
CA CYS A 98 9.97 -9.51 2.31
C CYS A 98 10.71 -8.79 1.20
N THR A 99 10.27 -8.95 -0.05
CA THR A 99 10.94 -8.40 -1.23
C THR A 99 9.97 -7.65 -2.14
N SER A 100 10.52 -6.75 -2.93
CA SER A 100 9.78 -6.02 -3.95
C SER A 100 9.53 -6.92 -5.15
N SER A 101 8.32 -6.85 -5.71
CA SER A 101 7.98 -7.48 -6.98
C SER A 101 6.92 -6.64 -7.70
N VAL A 102 6.52 -7.04 -8.89
CA VAL A 102 5.35 -6.52 -9.59
C VAL A 102 4.42 -7.68 -9.93
N GLY A 103 3.15 -7.54 -9.59
CA GLY A 103 2.09 -8.52 -9.86
C GLY A 103 0.73 -7.91 -9.56
N LYS A 104 -0.32 -8.33 -10.29
CA LYS A 104 -1.66 -7.75 -10.11
C LYS A 104 -2.31 -8.23 -8.80
N GLU A 105 -1.92 -9.40 -8.34
CA GLU A 105 -2.32 -10.07 -7.12
C GLU A 105 -1.54 -9.63 -5.89
N GLN A 106 -0.56 -8.73 -6.03
CA GLN A 106 0.24 -8.28 -4.90
C GLN A 106 -0.49 -7.16 -4.13
N PRO A 107 -0.17 -6.90 -2.85
CA PRO A 107 0.81 -7.60 -2.02
C PRO A 107 0.35 -9.01 -1.60
N ALA A 108 1.29 -9.94 -1.51
CA ALA A 108 0.98 -11.34 -1.26
C ALA A 108 2.11 -12.10 -0.54
N TYR A 109 1.80 -13.29 -0.03
CA TYR A 109 2.77 -14.26 0.46
C TYR A 109 2.80 -15.47 -0.47
N VAL A 110 4.00 -15.91 -0.86
CA VAL A 110 4.20 -17.11 -1.68
C VAL A 110 4.13 -18.34 -0.78
N VAL A 111 3.28 -19.30 -1.12
CA VAL A 111 3.11 -20.51 -0.31
C VAL A 111 4.39 -21.37 -0.29
N PRO A 112 4.66 -22.13 0.79
CA PRO A 112 5.88 -22.94 0.91
C PRO A 112 6.02 -24.01 -0.17
N THR A 113 4.89 -24.46 -0.73
CA THR A 113 4.84 -25.51 -1.76
C THR A 113 5.11 -24.98 -3.18
N ALA A 114 5.37 -23.67 -3.34
CA ALA A 114 5.73 -23.10 -4.62
C ALA A 114 7.12 -23.60 -5.10
N PRO A 115 7.38 -23.66 -6.42
CA PRO A 115 8.70 -23.98 -6.94
C PRO A 115 9.76 -23.02 -6.42
N ALA A 116 11.00 -23.49 -6.26
CA ALA A 116 12.11 -22.66 -5.78
C ALA A 116 12.33 -21.38 -6.61
N SER A 117 12.03 -21.43 -7.91
CA SER A 117 12.08 -20.27 -8.82
C SER A 117 11.02 -19.20 -8.55
N SER A 118 10.02 -19.49 -7.71
CA SER A 118 8.92 -18.58 -7.36
C SER A 118 9.04 -17.98 -5.95
N LEU A 119 10.20 -18.10 -5.30
CA LEU A 119 10.48 -17.53 -3.97
C LEU A 119 9.51 -18.04 -2.89
N PRO A 120 9.44 -19.36 -2.62
CA PRO A 120 8.61 -19.90 -1.54
C PRO A 120 8.96 -19.25 -0.19
N ASP A 121 7.97 -19.21 0.71
CA ASP A 121 8.09 -18.61 2.06
C ASP A 121 8.43 -17.11 2.11
N THR A 122 8.25 -16.41 1.00
CA THR A 122 8.57 -14.98 0.88
C THR A 122 7.30 -14.13 0.79
N CYS A 123 7.30 -12.99 1.48
CA CYS A 123 6.31 -11.93 1.24
C CYS A 123 6.74 -11.02 0.09
N LEU A 124 5.79 -10.69 -0.77
CA LEU A 124 5.95 -9.82 -1.93
C LEU A 124 5.15 -8.55 -1.69
N PHE A 125 5.84 -7.43 -1.49
CA PHE A 125 5.20 -6.12 -1.62
C PHE A 125 5.35 -5.66 -3.07
N THR A 126 4.34 -4.97 -3.59
CA THR A 126 4.38 -4.45 -4.95
C THR A 126 5.15 -3.12 -5.00
N SER A 127 6.07 -2.97 -5.95
CA SER A 127 6.65 -1.66 -6.30
C SER A 127 5.72 -0.82 -7.16
N ASP A 128 4.63 -1.39 -7.68
CA ASP A 128 3.59 -0.72 -8.46
C ASP A 128 2.19 -1.04 -7.90
N PRO A 129 1.74 -0.33 -6.85
CA PRO A 129 0.40 -0.52 -6.29
C PRO A 129 -0.73 -0.23 -7.29
N GLY A 130 -0.50 0.60 -8.30
CA GLY A 130 -1.50 0.93 -9.32
C GLY A 130 -1.79 -0.22 -10.28
N ALA A 131 -0.83 -1.13 -10.47
CA ALA A 131 -1.03 -2.36 -11.23
C ALA A 131 -1.81 -3.44 -10.48
N SER A 132 -1.93 -3.34 -9.15
CA SER A 132 -2.62 -4.32 -8.33
C SER A 132 -4.14 -4.14 -8.39
N THR A 133 -4.89 -5.23 -8.53
CA THR A 133 -6.36 -5.18 -8.68
C THR A 133 -7.06 -6.07 -7.66
N CYS A 134 -8.33 -5.79 -7.35
CA CYS A 134 -9.10 -6.61 -6.41
C CYS A 134 -9.39 -8.03 -6.93
N GLU A 135 -9.59 -8.18 -8.25
CA GLU A 135 -9.96 -9.46 -8.88
C GLU A 135 -8.77 -10.39 -9.15
N ALA A 136 -7.56 -9.86 -9.24
CA ALA A 136 -6.40 -10.70 -9.51
C ALA A 136 -6.18 -11.72 -8.37
N SER A 137 -5.77 -12.91 -8.77
CA SER A 137 -5.37 -14.00 -7.89
C SER A 137 -4.25 -14.79 -8.55
N HIS A 138 -3.55 -15.58 -7.75
CA HIS A 138 -2.49 -16.45 -8.27
C HIS A 138 -2.46 -17.75 -7.46
N PRO A 139 -2.33 -18.91 -8.12
CA PRO A 139 -2.48 -20.23 -7.49
C PRO A 139 -1.41 -20.56 -6.44
N MET A 140 -0.33 -19.78 -6.39
CA MET A 140 0.78 -19.98 -5.46
C MET A 140 0.93 -18.84 -4.44
N THR A 141 -0.01 -17.90 -4.38
CA THR A 141 0.10 -16.78 -3.44
C THR A 141 -1.18 -16.53 -2.67
N ARG A 142 -1.03 -16.15 -1.39
CA ARG A 142 -2.10 -15.66 -0.52
C ARG A 142 -2.02 -14.14 -0.44
N ARG A 143 -3.10 -13.44 -0.78
CA ARG A 143 -3.14 -11.96 -0.81
C ARG A 143 -3.39 -11.37 0.57
N LEU A 144 -2.81 -10.19 0.84
CA LEU A 144 -3.27 -9.33 1.94
C LEU A 144 -4.13 -8.22 1.36
N CYS A 145 -5.40 -8.17 1.78
CA CYS A 145 -6.43 -7.37 1.12
C CYS A 145 -6.88 -6.19 1.98
N PRO A 146 -7.06 -4.99 1.40
CA PRO A 146 -7.62 -3.83 2.09
C PRO A 146 -9.16 -3.92 2.08
N CYS A 147 -9.74 -4.64 3.04
CA CYS A 147 -11.20 -4.79 3.11
C CYS A 147 -11.84 -3.60 3.82
N ALA A 148 -12.92 -3.07 3.27
CA ALA A 148 -13.64 -1.92 3.80
C ALA A 148 -15.09 -2.27 4.13
N VAL A 149 -15.61 -1.72 5.22
CA VAL A 149 -17.06 -1.66 5.46
C VAL A 149 -17.69 -0.70 4.44
N ALA A 150 -18.89 -1.02 3.95
CA ALA A 150 -19.65 -0.09 3.12
C ALA A 150 -19.83 1.25 3.86
N ALA A 151 -19.76 2.34 3.11
CA ALA A 151 -19.98 3.70 3.63
C ALA A 151 -21.44 3.91 4.02
#